data_AF-A0A078B2R9-F1
#
_entry.id   AF-A0A078B2R9-F1
#
_cell.length_a   1.000
_cell.length_b   1.000
_cell.length_c   1.000
_cell.angle_alpha   90.00
_cell.angle_beta   90.00
_cell.angle_gamma   90.00
#
_symmetry.space_group_name_H-M   'P 1'
#
loop_
_entity.id
_entity.type
_entity.pdbx_description
1 polymer ?
#
loop_
_entity_poly.entity_id
_entity_poly.type
_entity_poly.pdbx_seq_one_letter_code
_entity_poly.pdbx_strand_id
1 'polypeptide(L)'
;MMQFPQRVFFRLYPSQQKETDTLEGDHLRTTVGVLCILHSVFFLVSLTVIGFYSMLMEVAYAVWLYSCYLTLKEWQVVLYIIALFFGFAHGIFNLFQFSDMRLLFYIINLVYYGCALFFIIKNYKDFRVTGGIHGAEGTQKVKAPKEVSSTKGGEKSSEKKKGKKTIDSKKEGLVVPLLEEGQKPQHLDNDNEKGPGRA
;
A
#
# COMPACT_ATOMS: atom_id res chain seq x y z
N MET A 1 13.54 -29.23 -16.01
CA MET A 1 14.25 -28.41 -15.00
C MET A 1 14.00 -26.93 -15.33
N MET A 2 13.32 -26.17 -14.48
CA MET A 2 13.27 -24.70 -14.66
C MET A 2 14.67 -24.12 -14.42
N GLN A 3 15.12 -23.27 -15.34
CA GLN A 3 16.41 -22.58 -15.25
C GLN A 3 16.43 -21.69 -14.01
N PHE A 4 17.59 -21.55 -13.35
CA PHE A 4 17.78 -20.71 -12.16
C PHE A 4 17.14 -19.31 -12.25
N PRO A 5 17.29 -18.52 -13.35
CA PRO A 5 16.66 -17.20 -13.46
C PRO A 5 15.13 -17.22 -13.41
N GLN A 6 14.49 -18.26 -13.96
CA GLN A 6 13.03 -18.39 -13.92
C GLN A 6 12.53 -18.58 -12.49
N ARG A 7 13.25 -19.37 -11.67
CA ARG A 7 12.90 -19.58 -10.26
C ARG A 7 12.98 -18.29 -9.45
N VAL A 8 14.01 -17.48 -9.70
CA VAL A 8 14.18 -16.17 -9.06
C VAL A 8 13.04 -15.24 -9.48
N PHE A 9 12.73 -15.17 -10.78
CA PHE A 9 11.65 -14.35 -11.30
C PHE A 9 10.29 -14.69 -10.68
N PHE A 10 9.87 -15.96 -10.69
CA PHE A 10 8.60 -16.38 -10.08
C PHE A 10 8.56 -16.17 -8.56
N ARG A 11 9.72 -16.17 -7.90
CA ARG A 11 9.81 -15.90 -6.46
C ARG A 11 9.70 -14.40 -6.14
N LEU A 12 10.12 -13.51 -7.04
CA LEU A 12 9.96 -12.07 -6.89
C LEU A 12 8.59 -11.57 -7.36
N TYR A 13 8.05 -12.13 -8.44
CA TYR A 13 6.80 -11.71 -9.07
C TYR A 13 5.77 -12.84 -9.06
N PRO A 14 5.16 -13.14 -7.89
CA PRO A 14 4.05 -14.10 -7.85
C PRO A 14 2.87 -13.57 -8.67
N SER A 15 2.11 -14.48 -9.30
CA SER A 15 0.93 -14.13 -10.10
C SER A 15 -0.22 -13.57 -9.26
N GLN A 16 -0.27 -13.92 -7.97
CA GLN A 16 -1.26 -13.45 -7.03
C GLN A 16 -0.59 -12.64 -5.93
N GLN A 17 -1.23 -11.52 -5.58
CA GLN A 17 -0.85 -10.70 -4.45
C GLN A 17 -1.06 -11.50 -3.16
N LYS A 18 -0.07 -11.47 -2.25
CA LYS A 18 -0.23 -12.11 -0.94
C LYS A 18 -1.25 -11.34 -0.09
N GLU A 19 -2.19 -12.03 0.53
CA GLU A 19 -3.08 -11.39 1.50
C GLU A 19 -2.30 -10.97 2.76
N THR A 20 -2.72 -9.87 3.37
CA THR A 20 -2.13 -9.27 4.57
C THR A 20 -3.16 -9.29 5.68
N ASP A 21 -2.80 -9.84 6.85
CA ASP A 21 -3.70 -9.95 7.99
C ASP A 21 -3.67 -8.71 8.90
N THR A 22 -2.84 -7.73 8.61
CA THR A 22 -2.69 -6.47 9.37
C THR A 22 -3.17 -5.26 8.57
N LEU A 23 -3.73 -4.23 9.23
CA LEU A 23 -4.15 -2.99 8.56
C LEU A 23 -2.94 -2.17 8.12
N GLU A 24 -1.85 -2.27 8.87
CA GLU A 24 -0.56 -1.63 8.63
C GLU A 24 0.10 -2.20 7.37
N GLY A 25 -0.07 -3.51 7.12
CA GLY A 25 0.34 -4.14 5.86
C GLY A 25 -0.41 -3.57 4.66
N ASP A 26 -1.70 -3.29 4.81
CA ASP A 26 -2.54 -2.68 3.76
C ASP A 26 -2.14 -1.20 3.51
N HIS A 27 -1.81 -0.45 4.58
CA HIS A 27 -1.29 0.92 4.47
C HIS A 27 0.09 0.98 3.80
N LEU A 28 1.01 0.09 4.20
CA LEU A 28 2.32 -0.03 3.58
C LEU A 28 2.18 -0.40 2.09
N ARG A 29 1.29 -1.34 1.76
CA ARG A 29 1.01 -1.73 0.38
C ARG A 29 0.48 -0.56 -0.45
N THR A 30 -0.48 0.19 0.09
CA THR A 30 -1.05 1.37 -0.58
C THR A 30 0.03 2.40 -0.85
N THR A 31 0.88 2.67 0.15
CA THR A 31 2.02 3.59 0.03
C THR A 31 3.00 3.14 -1.05
N VAL A 32 3.40 1.86 -1.05
CA VAL A 32 4.29 1.26 -2.06
C VAL A 32 3.66 1.35 -3.47
N GLY A 33 2.36 1.11 -3.59
CA GLY A 33 1.63 1.23 -4.85
C GLY A 33 1.63 2.66 -5.40
N VAL A 34 1.35 3.65 -4.54
CA VAL A 34 1.40 5.06 -4.92
C VAL A 34 2.82 5.46 -5.34
N LEU A 35 3.86 5.06 -4.59
CA LEU A 35 5.25 5.32 -4.96
C LEU A 35 5.63 4.66 -6.30
N CYS A 36 5.12 3.46 -6.59
CA CYS A 36 5.35 2.78 -7.87
C CYS A 36 4.79 3.58 -9.05
N ILE A 37 3.58 4.14 -8.89
CA ILE A 37 2.97 5.02 -9.89
C ILE A 37 3.82 6.29 -10.06
N LEU A 38 4.24 6.90 -8.95
CA LEU A 38 5.08 8.10 -9.00
C LEU A 38 6.41 7.85 -9.71
N HIS A 39 7.15 6.78 -9.39
CA HIS A 39 8.37 6.40 -10.12
C HIS A 39 8.11 6.19 -11.62
N SER A 40 6.95 5.62 -11.99
CA SER A 40 6.58 5.46 -13.41
C SER A 40 6.35 6.80 -14.11
N VAL A 41 5.79 7.79 -13.41
CA VAL A 41 5.65 9.17 -13.93
C VAL A 41 7.01 9.86 -14.02
N PHE A 42 7.84 9.75 -12.99
CA PHE A 42 9.20 10.32 -12.97
C PHE A 42 10.09 9.68 -14.04
N PHE A 43 9.89 8.41 -14.37
CA PHE A 43 10.54 7.75 -15.51
C PHE A 43 10.22 8.48 -16.83
N LEU A 44 8.95 8.77 -17.11
CA LEU A 44 8.54 9.47 -18.34
C LEU A 44 9.14 10.89 -18.39
N VAL A 45 9.16 11.61 -17.27
CA VAL A 45 9.79 12.92 -17.18
C VAL A 45 11.31 12.82 -17.38
N SER A 46 11.95 11.84 -16.75
CA SER A 46 13.41 11.63 -16.82
C SER A 46 13.89 11.27 -18.22
N LEU A 47 13.08 10.51 -18.97
CA LEU A 47 13.31 10.18 -20.38
C LEU A 47 13.46 11.45 -21.23
N THR A 48 12.68 12.49 -20.93
CA THR A 48 12.67 13.72 -21.73
C THR A 48 13.69 14.76 -21.30
N VAL A 49 14.03 14.87 -20.01
CA VAL A 49 14.79 16.03 -19.49
C VAL A 49 16.18 15.69 -18.94
N ILE A 50 16.31 14.61 -18.16
CA ILE A 50 17.52 14.35 -17.36
C ILE A 50 18.51 13.49 -18.13
N GLY A 51 18.00 12.46 -18.83
CA GLY A 51 18.79 11.55 -19.65
C GLY A 51 18.59 10.07 -19.30
N PHE A 52 19.25 9.21 -20.09
CA PHE A 52 19.02 7.76 -20.09
C PHE A 52 19.39 7.06 -18.78
N TYR A 53 20.45 7.48 -18.09
CA TYR A 53 20.86 6.83 -16.84
C TYR A 53 19.84 7.05 -15.72
N SER A 54 19.36 8.28 -15.53
CA SER A 54 18.30 8.59 -14.56
C SER A 54 17.03 7.81 -14.85
N MET A 55 16.67 7.72 -16.13
CA MET A 55 15.53 6.93 -16.60
C MET A 55 15.64 5.45 -16.21
N LEU A 56 16.81 4.81 -16.42
CA LEU A 56 17.02 3.41 -16.03
C LEU A 56 16.87 3.19 -14.52
N MET A 57 17.35 4.13 -13.72
CA MET A 57 17.21 4.05 -12.26
C MET A 57 15.75 4.16 -11.82
N GLU A 58 14.96 5.07 -12.42
CA GLU A 58 13.51 5.17 -12.14
C GLU A 58 12.75 3.89 -12.50
N VAL A 59 13.05 3.27 -13.65
CA VAL A 59 12.46 1.97 -14.01
C VAL A 59 12.87 0.89 -13.03
N ALA A 60 14.14 0.83 -12.63
CA ALA A 60 14.62 -0.15 -11.67
C ALA A 60 13.89 -0.02 -10.32
N TYR A 61 13.69 1.21 -9.84
CA TYR A 61 12.91 1.46 -8.63
C TYR A 61 11.45 1.08 -8.77
N ALA A 62 10.80 1.41 -9.89
CA ALA A 62 9.41 1.03 -10.14
C ALA A 62 9.23 -0.50 -10.17
N VAL A 63 10.10 -1.22 -10.86
CA VAL A 63 10.11 -2.68 -10.93
C VAL A 63 10.35 -3.30 -9.55
N TRP A 64 11.27 -2.76 -8.77
CA TRP A 64 11.55 -3.22 -7.42
C TRP A 64 10.37 -2.99 -6.47
N LEU A 65 9.75 -1.81 -6.53
CA LEU A 65 8.54 -1.50 -5.76
C LEU A 65 7.37 -2.38 -6.14
N TYR A 66 7.21 -2.70 -7.42
CA TYR A 66 6.18 -3.62 -7.88
C TYR A 66 6.38 -5.03 -7.28
N SER A 67 7.62 -5.53 -7.20
CA SER A 67 7.94 -6.76 -6.45
C SER A 67 7.58 -6.63 -4.96
N CYS A 68 7.88 -5.48 -4.34
CA CYS A 68 7.52 -5.22 -2.93
C CYS A 68 6.00 -5.19 -2.73
N TYR A 69 5.25 -4.59 -3.65
CA TYR A 69 3.79 -4.48 -3.62
C TYR A 69 3.13 -5.86 -3.58
N LEU A 70 3.59 -6.77 -4.45
CA LEU A 70 3.05 -8.12 -4.57
C LEU A 70 3.41 -9.01 -3.36
N THR A 71 4.65 -8.91 -2.87
CA THR A 71 5.17 -9.89 -1.90
C THR A 71 5.20 -9.41 -0.45
N LEU A 72 5.20 -8.09 -0.22
CA LEU A 72 5.37 -7.41 1.07
C LEU A 72 6.53 -7.94 1.94
N LYS A 73 7.57 -8.50 1.32
CA LYS A 73 8.72 -9.05 2.05
C LYS A 73 9.53 -7.94 2.71
N GLU A 74 9.68 -8.00 4.03
CA GLU A 74 10.44 -7.02 4.82
C GLU A 74 11.82 -6.71 4.25
N TRP A 75 12.60 -7.75 3.94
CA TRP A 75 13.94 -7.58 3.37
C TRP A 75 13.94 -6.77 2.06
N GLN A 76 12.94 -6.96 1.19
CA GLN A 76 12.87 -6.20 -0.07
C GLN A 76 12.56 -4.72 0.18
N VAL A 77 11.71 -4.41 1.16
CA VAL A 77 11.40 -3.04 1.58
C VAL A 77 12.63 -2.38 2.20
N VAL A 78 13.39 -3.09 3.04
CA VAL A 78 14.64 -2.59 3.62
C VAL A 78 15.67 -2.28 2.53
N LEU A 79 15.87 -3.19 1.57
CA LEU A 79 16.76 -2.95 0.44
C LEU A 79 16.32 -1.74 -0.39
N TYR A 80 15.01 -1.57 -0.59
CA TYR A 80 14.47 -0.40 -1.28
C TYR A 80 14.75 0.91 -0.50
N ILE A 81 14.57 0.92 0.82
CA ILE A 81 14.90 2.08 1.68
C ILE A 81 16.38 2.46 1.55
N ILE A 82 17.28 1.47 1.57
CA ILE A 82 18.71 1.69 1.38
C ILE A 82 19.00 2.25 -0.01
N ALA A 83 18.36 1.70 -1.04
CA ALA A 83 18.54 2.16 -2.41
C ALA A 83 17.99 3.59 -2.63
N LEU A 84 16.88 3.97 -1.97
CA LEU A 84 16.38 5.34 -1.93
C LEU A 84 17.36 6.28 -1.25
N PHE A 85 17.98 5.86 -0.14
CA PHE A 85 18.98 6.66 0.56
C PHE A 85 20.18 6.97 -0.34
N PHE A 86 20.68 5.98 -1.09
CA PHE A 86 21.72 6.20 -2.10
C PHE A 86 21.26 7.12 -3.23
N GLY A 87 20.03 6.96 -3.72
CA GLY A 87 19.43 7.84 -4.72
C GLY A 87 19.33 9.30 -4.24
N PHE A 88 18.94 9.50 -2.99
CA PHE A 88 18.89 10.80 -2.34
C PHE A 88 20.28 11.43 -2.20
N ALA A 89 21.27 10.67 -1.70
CA ALA A 89 22.65 11.14 -1.59
C ALA A 89 23.23 11.51 -2.97
N HIS A 90 23.02 10.66 -3.98
CA HIS A 90 23.42 10.94 -5.36
C HIS A 90 22.71 12.19 -5.92
N GLY A 91 21.44 12.41 -5.58
CA GLY A 91 20.71 13.63 -5.89
C GLY A 91 21.39 14.87 -5.33
N ILE A 92 21.82 14.84 -4.06
CA ILE A 92 22.56 15.94 -3.43
C ILE A 92 23.87 16.22 -4.16
N PHE A 93 24.67 15.21 -4.48
CA PHE A 93 25.93 15.41 -5.22
C PHE A 93 25.69 16.09 -6.59
N ASN A 94 24.63 15.70 -7.31
CA ASN A 94 24.30 16.30 -8.59
C ASN A 94 23.85 17.76 -8.50
N LEU A 95 23.29 18.20 -7.35
CA LEU A 95 22.93 19.62 -7.17
C LEU A 95 24.14 20.56 -7.27
N PHE A 96 25.32 20.11 -6.85
CA PHE A 96 26.54 20.92 -6.91
C PHE A 96 27.21 20.90 -8.29
N GLN A 97 26.84 19.96 -9.16
CA GLN A 97 27.50 19.76 -10.45
C GLN A 97 26.82 20.51 -11.60
N PHE A 98 25.52 20.78 -11.52
CA PHE A 98 24.75 21.39 -12.62
C PHE A 98 24.16 22.74 -12.21
N SER A 99 24.31 23.76 -13.07
CA SER A 99 23.76 25.11 -12.87
C SER A 99 22.61 25.47 -13.81
N ASP A 100 22.21 24.55 -14.70
CA ASP A 100 21.22 24.81 -15.76
C ASP A 100 19.78 24.42 -15.36
N MET A 101 18.83 24.48 -16.29
CA MET A 101 17.44 24.02 -16.10
C MET A 101 17.33 22.59 -15.56
N ARG A 102 18.35 21.74 -15.76
CA ARG A 102 18.43 20.39 -15.16
C ARG A 102 18.46 20.42 -13.64
N LEU A 103 19.03 21.47 -13.04
CA LEU A 103 19.08 21.67 -11.59
C LEU A 103 17.67 21.65 -10.98
N LEU A 104 16.69 22.30 -11.63
CA LEU A 104 15.30 22.32 -11.16
C LEU A 104 14.73 20.89 -11.04
N PHE A 105 15.00 20.04 -12.04
CA PHE A 105 14.53 18.65 -12.04
C PHE A 105 15.24 17.81 -10.98
N TYR A 106 16.54 18.04 -10.75
CA TYR A 106 17.26 17.40 -9.64
C TYR A 106 16.71 17.82 -8.27
N ILE A 107 16.35 19.09 -8.08
CA ILE A 107 15.71 19.57 -6.84
C ILE A 107 14.37 18.88 -6.63
N ILE A 108 13.52 18.83 -7.66
CA ILE A 108 12.22 18.15 -7.60
C ILE A 108 12.40 16.66 -7.26
N ASN A 109 13.36 15.99 -7.91
CA ASN A 109 13.63 14.57 -7.66
C ASN A 109 14.17 14.34 -6.23
N LEU A 110 15.00 15.27 -5.73
CA LEU A 110 15.52 15.21 -4.36
C LEU A 110 14.40 15.34 -3.32
N VAL A 111 13.49 16.30 -3.50
CA VAL A 111 12.30 16.47 -2.64
C VAL A 111 11.43 15.22 -2.71
N TYR A 112 11.20 14.68 -3.91
CA TYR A 112 10.45 13.45 -4.11
C TYR A 112 11.07 12.28 -3.34
N TYR A 113 12.37 12.01 -3.49
CA TYR A 113 13.04 10.94 -2.74
C TYR A 113 13.00 11.16 -1.24
N GLY A 114 13.14 12.41 -0.76
CA GLY A 114 12.99 12.74 0.66
C GLY A 114 11.60 12.41 1.20
N CYS A 115 10.54 12.81 0.49
CA CYS A 115 9.16 12.47 0.83
C CYS A 115 8.91 10.95 0.78
N ALA A 116 9.35 10.28 -0.29
CA ALA A 116 9.21 8.84 -0.46
C ALA A 116 9.89 8.08 0.69
N LEU A 117 11.12 8.47 1.04
CA LEU A 117 11.90 7.89 2.14
C LEU A 117 11.18 8.11 3.49
N PHE A 118 10.66 9.31 3.75
CA PHE A 118 9.91 9.61 4.97
C PHE A 118 8.66 8.74 5.10
N PHE A 119 7.82 8.68 4.05
CA PHE A 119 6.57 7.91 4.08
C PHE A 119 6.83 6.40 4.17
N ILE A 120 7.79 5.87 3.43
CA ILE A 120 8.08 4.44 3.46
C ILE A 120 8.66 4.02 4.81
N ILE A 121 9.57 4.81 5.41
CA ILE A 121 10.14 4.51 6.72
C ILE A 121 9.05 4.57 7.80
N LYS A 122 8.18 5.58 7.77
CA LYS A 122 7.06 5.69 8.72
C LYS A 122 6.17 4.44 8.66
N ASN A 123 5.64 4.11 7.49
CA ASN A 123 4.77 2.94 7.33
C ASN A 123 5.50 1.62 7.61
N TYR A 124 6.79 1.52 7.28
CA TYR A 124 7.59 0.33 7.57
C TYR A 124 7.83 0.14 9.07
N LYS A 125 8.04 1.22 9.83
CA LYS A 125 8.14 1.15 11.30
C LYS A 125 6.85 0.64 11.91
N ASP A 126 5.72 1.20 11.49
CA ASP A 126 4.40 0.78 11.98
C ASP A 126 4.16 -0.70 11.66
N PHE A 127 4.43 -1.12 10.42
CA PHE A 127 4.34 -2.52 9.99
C PHE A 127 5.23 -3.48 10.79
N ARG A 128 6.44 -3.05 11.17
CA ARG A 128 7.36 -3.89 11.98
C ARG A 128 6.92 -4.00 13.43
N VAL A 129 6.39 -2.92 14.02
CA VAL A 129 5.87 -2.93 15.39
C VAL A 129 4.68 -3.88 15.50
N THR A 130 3.84 -3.98 14.46
CA THR A 130 2.69 -4.89 14.44
C THR A 130 3.03 -6.35 14.10
N GLY A 131 4.30 -6.73 14.00
CA GLY A 131 4.72 -8.12 13.70
C GLY A 131 4.67 -8.49 12.21
N GLY A 132 4.61 -7.50 11.32
CA GLY A 132 4.72 -7.71 9.88
C GLY A 132 3.47 -8.33 9.24
N ILE A 133 3.67 -9.32 8.37
CA ILE A 133 2.58 -9.95 7.59
C ILE A 133 1.62 -10.75 8.49
N HIS A 134 2.15 -11.45 9.49
CA HIS A 134 1.37 -12.40 10.31
C HIS A 134 0.80 -11.77 11.59
N GLY A 135 1.14 -10.51 11.89
CA GLY A 135 0.79 -9.90 13.16
C GLY A 135 1.68 -10.37 14.31
N ALA A 136 1.80 -9.57 15.37
CA ALA A 136 2.26 -10.05 16.67
C ALA A 136 1.13 -10.87 17.30
N GLU A 137 1.44 -12.04 17.88
CA GLU A 137 0.49 -12.95 18.51
C GLU A 137 -0.55 -12.17 19.36
N GLY A 138 -1.81 -12.18 18.93
CA GLY A 138 -2.92 -11.47 19.59
C GLY A 138 -3.48 -10.25 18.85
N THR A 139 -2.81 -9.76 17.81
CA THR A 139 -3.30 -8.65 16.96
C THR A 139 -4.18 -9.19 15.83
N GLN A 140 -5.24 -9.94 16.16
CA GLN A 140 -6.19 -10.39 15.15
C GLN A 140 -6.93 -9.18 14.59
N LYS A 141 -6.95 -9.07 13.25
CA LYS A 141 -7.86 -8.19 12.52
C LYS A 141 -9.28 -8.41 13.08
N VAL A 142 -9.80 -7.44 13.82
CA VAL A 142 -11.24 -7.19 13.80
C VAL A 142 -11.51 -6.78 12.36
N LYS A 143 -11.72 -7.76 11.47
CA LYS A 143 -12.25 -7.52 10.13
C LYS A 143 -13.53 -6.77 10.39
N ALA A 144 -13.49 -5.44 10.25
CA ALA A 144 -14.70 -4.64 10.16
C ALA A 144 -15.59 -5.41 9.18
N PRO A 145 -16.81 -5.83 9.58
CA PRO A 145 -17.65 -6.63 8.73
C PRO A 145 -17.71 -5.89 7.40
N LYS A 146 -17.22 -6.55 6.34
CA LYS A 146 -17.47 -6.07 4.98
C LYS A 146 -18.97 -6.01 4.93
N GLU A 147 -19.55 -4.82 5.12
CA GLU A 147 -20.92 -4.55 4.72
C GLU A 147 -20.92 -4.89 3.24
N VAL A 148 -21.39 -6.11 2.97
CA VAL A 148 -21.77 -6.54 1.64
C VAL A 148 -22.85 -5.56 1.28
N SER A 149 -22.45 -4.47 0.62
CA SER A 149 -23.37 -3.58 -0.08
C SER A 149 -24.07 -4.47 -1.09
N SER A 150 -25.17 -5.04 -0.61
CA SER A 150 -26.13 -5.79 -1.35
C SER A 150 -26.72 -4.80 -2.32
N THR A 151 -26.04 -4.64 -3.45
CA THR A 151 -26.62 -4.13 -4.69
C THR A 151 -27.63 -5.19 -5.12
N LYS A 152 -28.75 -5.23 -4.39
CA LYS A 152 -29.97 -5.92 -4.77
C LYS A 152 -30.44 -5.23 -6.05
N GLY A 153 -30.69 -6.05 -7.07
CA GLY A 153 -31.18 -5.63 -8.37
C GLY A 153 -32.36 -4.67 -8.26
N GLY A 154 -32.20 -3.52 -8.91
CA GLY A 154 -33.27 -2.62 -9.29
C GLY A 154 -33.50 -2.72 -10.78
N GLU A 155 -33.98 -3.88 -11.24
CA GLU A 155 -34.64 -4.00 -12.54
C GLU A 155 -36.01 -3.33 -12.41
N LYS A 156 -36.11 -2.05 -12.78
CA LYS A 156 -37.40 -1.42 -13.12
C LYS A 156 -37.26 -0.49 -14.32
N SER A 157 -37.76 -1.03 -15.43
CA SER A 157 -38.40 -0.31 -16.52
C SER A 157 -39.37 0.77 -16.01
N SER A 158 -39.27 1.99 -16.55
CA SER A 158 -40.34 2.95 -16.91
C SER A 158 -39.70 4.34 -17.08
N GLU A 159 -39.67 4.86 -18.30
CA GLU A 159 -40.69 5.77 -18.83
C GLU A 159 -40.34 7.26 -18.60
N LYS A 160 -39.84 7.83 -19.69
CA LYS A 160 -39.88 9.24 -20.13
C LYS A 160 -40.88 10.13 -19.35
N LYS A 161 -40.38 11.14 -18.62
CA LYS A 161 -41.09 12.43 -18.49
C LYS A 161 -40.15 13.62 -18.22
N LYS A 162 -40.35 14.63 -19.05
CA LYS A 162 -39.74 15.96 -19.10
C LYS A 162 -40.44 16.87 -18.08
N GLY A 163 -39.68 17.67 -17.32
CA GLY A 163 -40.20 18.78 -16.48
C GLY A 163 -39.18 19.12 -15.39
N LYS A 164 -38.37 20.18 -15.53
CA LYS A 164 -38.61 21.61 -15.25
C LYS A 164 -38.90 21.92 -13.77
N LYS A 165 -38.05 22.82 -13.24
CA LYS A 165 -38.27 23.85 -12.19
C LYS A 165 -37.75 23.55 -10.76
N THR A 166 -36.61 24.18 -10.47
CA THR A 166 -36.30 25.17 -9.39
C THR A 166 -36.79 24.98 -7.94
N ILE A 167 -35.97 25.53 -7.02
CA ILE A 167 -36.19 25.94 -5.60
C ILE A 167 -35.50 24.95 -4.63
N ASP A 168 -34.34 25.22 -4.04
CA ASP A 168 -33.92 26.26 -3.07
C ASP A 168 -34.32 25.96 -1.61
N SER A 169 -33.29 26.02 -0.75
CA SER A 169 -33.31 26.24 0.71
C SER A 169 -33.57 25.11 1.73
N LYS A 170 -32.79 25.24 2.83
CA LYS A 170 -33.05 24.91 4.26
C LYS A 170 -32.52 23.55 4.74
N LYS A 171 -31.35 23.50 5.41
CA LYS A 171 -31.04 23.72 6.86
C LYS A 171 -31.54 22.61 7.80
N GLU A 172 -30.70 22.36 8.81
CA GLU A 172 -30.90 21.54 10.04
C GLU A 172 -30.70 20.03 9.79
N GLY A 173 -29.70 19.38 10.38
CA GLY A 173 -29.36 19.39 11.80
C GLY A 173 -30.05 18.18 12.42
N LEU A 174 -29.43 17.00 12.35
CA LEU A 174 -29.95 15.81 13.00
C LEU A 174 -28.84 15.08 13.75
N VAL A 175 -28.89 15.29 15.06
CA VAL A 175 -28.28 14.49 16.12
C VAL A 175 -28.81 13.05 15.99
N VAL A 176 -27.93 12.06 16.03
CA VAL A 176 -28.30 10.65 16.21
C VAL A 176 -27.50 10.07 17.38
N PRO A 177 -28.11 9.22 18.21
CA PRO A 177 -27.83 9.10 19.64
C PRO A 177 -26.74 8.08 19.99
N LEU A 178 -26.11 8.37 21.14
CA LEU A 178 -25.50 7.40 22.05
C LEU A 178 -26.54 6.34 22.46
N LEU A 179 -26.28 5.06 22.21
CA LEU A 179 -26.65 3.90 23.05
C LEU A 179 -26.34 2.61 22.29
N GLU A 180 -25.42 1.79 22.81
CA GLU A 180 -25.82 0.51 23.43
C GLU A 180 -24.60 -0.12 24.11
N GLU A 181 -24.66 -0.13 25.44
CA GLU A 181 -23.94 -1.08 26.28
C GLU A 181 -24.45 -2.49 25.99
N GLY A 182 -23.52 -3.45 25.95
CA GLY A 182 -23.78 -4.79 26.50
C GLY A 182 -23.95 -5.91 25.49
N GLN A 183 -22.88 -6.68 25.27
CA GLN A 183 -22.99 -8.12 25.44
C GLN A 183 -21.62 -8.76 25.66
N LYS A 184 -21.44 -9.34 26.85
CA LYS A 184 -20.28 -10.14 27.25
C LYS A 184 -20.59 -11.59 26.87
N PRO A 185 -19.86 -12.25 25.95
CA PRO A 185 -20.01 -13.68 25.76
C PRO A 185 -19.27 -14.41 26.87
N GLN A 186 -20.02 -15.16 27.67
CA GLN A 186 -19.50 -16.29 28.44
C GLN A 186 -18.94 -17.31 27.44
N HIS A 187 -17.64 -17.61 27.52
CA HIS A 187 -17.11 -18.80 26.87
C HIS A 187 -16.96 -19.89 27.93
N LEU A 188 -17.72 -20.96 27.72
CA LEU A 188 -17.73 -22.19 28.48
C LEU A 188 -16.36 -22.88 28.40
N ASP A 189 -15.87 -23.30 29.57
CA ASP A 189 -14.88 -24.34 29.72
C ASP A 189 -15.48 -25.64 29.15
N ASN A 190 -14.77 -26.26 28.21
CA ASN A 190 -15.08 -27.59 27.73
C ASN A 190 -13.87 -28.48 28.04
N ASP A 191 -13.82 -28.95 29.28
CA ASP A 191 -12.99 -30.03 29.75
C ASP A 191 -13.53 -31.37 29.23
N ASN A 192 -12.90 -31.93 28.19
CA ASN A 192 -12.99 -33.36 27.81
C ASN A 192 -12.03 -33.56 26.62
N GLU A 193 -11.13 -34.55 26.53
CA GLU A 193 -11.05 -35.88 27.11
C GLU A 193 -9.58 -36.29 27.25
N LYS A 194 -9.28 -36.95 28.37
CA LYS A 194 -8.16 -37.88 28.50
C LYS A 194 -8.43 -39.11 27.61
N GLY A 195 -7.60 -39.33 26.61
CA GLY A 195 -7.49 -40.61 25.90
C GLY A 195 -6.26 -41.42 26.37
N PRO A 196 -6.36 -42.75 26.52
CA PRO A 196 -5.39 -43.55 27.27
C PRO A 196 -4.17 -43.95 26.46
N GLY A 197 -3.08 -44.18 27.20
CA GLY A 197 -1.86 -44.77 26.69
C GLY A 197 -2.08 -46.16 26.08
N ARG A 198 -1.24 -46.49 25.11
CA ARG A 198 -0.95 -47.85 24.70
C ARG A 198 0.52 -48.15 24.97
N ALA A 199 0.69 -49.35 25.51
CA ALA A 199 1.91 -49.98 26.00
C ALA A 199 3.00 -50.15 24.94
#